data_AF-A0A4R3LHX6-F1
#
_entry.id   AF-A0A4R3LHX6-F1
#
_cell.length_a   1.000
_cell.length_b   1.000
_cell.length_c   1.000
_cell.angle_alpha   90.00
_cell.angle_beta   90.00
_cell.angle_gamma   90.00
#
_symmetry.space_group_name_H-M   'P 1'
#
loop_
_entity.id
_entity.type
_entity.pdbx_description
1 polymer ?
#
loop_
_entity_poly.entity_id
_entity_poly.type
_entity_poly.pdbx_seq_one_letter_code
_entity_poly.pdbx_strand_id
1 'polypeptide(L)'
;MAPVGRMLGARQLGYNVTVIAPGKRAYPYHCHTVNEEMFFVIEGQGEVRIGGQTYAIRRGDVIACPAGGPETAHQIVNTGTAELKVLAVSTAGTPEVCHYPDTGKFGVLDPEHGFAYMGRAEGSLDYWEGE
;
A
#
# COMPACT_ATOMS: atom_id res chain seq x y z
N MET A 1 -0.89 9.46 9.79
CA MET A 1 0.03 8.29 9.80
C MET A 1 1.20 8.61 10.69
N ALA A 2 1.62 7.65 11.51
CA ALA A 2 2.84 7.75 12.31
C ALA A 2 3.78 6.59 11.92
N PRO A 3 4.92 6.85 11.25
CA PRO A 3 5.91 5.81 10.99
C PRO A 3 6.60 5.43 12.30
N VAL A 4 6.57 4.15 12.67
CA VAL A 4 7.14 3.68 13.94
C VAL A 4 8.29 2.68 13.74
N GLY A 5 8.43 2.10 12.54
CA GLY A 5 9.47 1.09 12.25
C GLY A 5 10.89 1.52 12.57
N ARG A 6 11.39 2.55 11.88
CA ARG A 6 12.76 3.05 12.13
C ARG A 6 12.97 3.54 13.55
N MET A 7 11.95 4.17 14.15
CA MET A 7 12.02 4.66 15.53
C MET A 7 12.24 3.54 16.54
N LEU A 8 11.73 2.35 16.25
CA LEU A 8 11.89 1.15 17.07
C LEU A 8 13.09 0.27 16.64
N GLY A 9 13.88 0.71 15.65
CA GLY A 9 15.07 -0.01 15.19
C GLY A 9 14.80 -1.12 14.16
N ALA A 10 13.62 -1.15 13.53
CA ALA A 10 13.34 -2.08 12.44
C ALA A 10 14.26 -1.83 11.24
N ARG A 11 14.75 -2.91 10.63
CA ARG A 11 15.69 -2.86 9.48
C ARG A 11 15.11 -3.45 8.20
N GLN A 12 14.38 -4.56 8.32
CA GLN A 12 13.85 -5.29 7.17
C GLN A 12 12.34 -5.08 6.97
N LEU A 13 11.70 -4.42 7.93
CA LEU A 13 10.26 -4.19 7.92
C LEU A 13 9.96 -2.70 8.09
N GLY A 14 8.94 -2.24 7.38
CA GLY A 14 8.29 -0.96 7.60
C GLY A 14 7.06 -1.13 8.49
N TYR A 15 6.88 -0.23 9.47
CA TYR A 15 5.65 -0.19 10.28
C TYR A 15 5.10 1.22 10.31
N ASN A 16 3.79 1.35 10.19
CA ASN A 16 3.10 2.59 10.50
C ASN A 16 1.76 2.32 11.18
N VAL A 17 1.37 3.23 12.07
CA VAL A 17 -0.01 3.30 12.54
C VAL A 17 -0.73 4.36 11.72
N THR A 18 -1.83 3.94 11.11
CA THR A 18 -2.66 4.80 10.26
C THR A 18 -4.05 4.92 10.85
N VAL A 19 -4.46 6.18 11.04
CA VAL A 19 -5.80 6.56 11.48
C VAL A 19 -6.55 7.07 10.26
N ILE A 20 -7.71 6.49 9.99
CA ILE A 20 -8.54 6.77 8.83
C ILE A 20 -9.86 7.36 9.33
N ALA A 21 -10.14 8.60 8.97
CA ALA A 21 -11.39 9.26 9.32
C ALA A 21 -12.59 8.63 8.57
N PRO A 22 -13.83 8.76 9.10
CA PRO A 22 -15.05 8.31 8.43
C PRO A 22 -15.14 8.75 6.96
N GLY A 23 -15.48 7.81 6.07
CA GLY A 23 -15.61 8.04 4.63
C GLY A 23 -14.27 8.27 3.89
N LYS A 24 -13.13 8.04 4.54
CA LYS A 24 -11.80 8.21 3.93
C LYS A 24 -11.11 6.86 3.69
N ARG A 25 -10.05 6.94 2.89
CA ARG A 25 -9.09 5.87 2.60
C ARG A 25 -7.69 6.42 2.80
N ALA A 26 -6.78 5.61 3.32
CA ALA A 26 -5.40 6.04 3.56
C ALA A 26 -4.55 6.05 2.28
N TYR A 27 -4.80 5.11 1.37
CA TYR A 27 -4.01 4.90 0.16
C TYR A 27 -4.92 4.63 -1.04
N PRO A 28 -4.47 4.95 -2.27
CA PRO A 28 -5.12 4.48 -3.50
C PRO A 28 -5.15 2.94 -3.55
N TYR A 29 -5.97 2.38 -4.45
CA TYR A 29 -5.96 0.94 -4.71
C TYR A 29 -4.65 0.56 -5.39
N HIS A 30 -3.85 -0.29 -4.75
CA HIS A 30 -2.48 -0.56 -5.19
C HIS A 30 -2.00 -1.97 -4.84
N CYS A 31 -1.05 -2.48 -5.61
CA CYS A 31 -0.26 -3.67 -5.29
C CYS A 31 1.24 -3.34 -5.35
N HIS A 32 2.02 -4.11 -4.62
CA HIS A 32 3.48 -4.03 -4.59
C HIS A 32 4.05 -5.20 -5.38
N THR A 33 5.12 -4.96 -6.14
CA THR A 33 5.78 -6.00 -6.93
C THR A 33 6.75 -6.80 -6.08
N VAL A 34 7.41 -6.16 -5.11
CA VAL A 34 8.47 -6.78 -4.30
C VAL A 34 8.03 -7.01 -2.87
N ASN A 35 7.34 -6.05 -2.27
CA ASN A 35 7.05 -6.08 -0.85
C ASN A 35 5.70 -6.73 -0.52
N GLU A 36 5.69 -7.59 0.50
CA GLU A 36 4.45 -7.98 1.16
C GLU A 36 4.01 -6.86 2.11
N GLU A 37 2.71 -6.71 2.27
CA GLU A 37 2.09 -5.84 3.26
C GLU A 37 1.01 -6.60 4.02
N MET A 38 0.82 -6.26 5.29
CA MET A 38 -0.26 -6.78 6.10
C MET A 38 -0.83 -5.67 6.98
N PHE A 39 -2.11 -5.80 7.32
CA PHE A 39 -2.79 -4.89 8.22
C PHE A 39 -3.38 -5.64 9.40
N PHE A 40 -3.22 -5.08 10.60
CA PHE A 40 -3.98 -5.48 11.78
C PHE A 40 -4.91 -4.34 12.19
N VAL A 41 -6.20 -4.63 12.30
CA VAL A 41 -7.20 -3.62 12.71
C VAL A 41 -7.17 -3.47 14.22
N ILE A 42 -6.63 -2.34 14.69
CA ILE A 42 -6.49 -2.02 16.12
C ILE A 42 -7.84 -1.61 16.71
N GLU A 43 -8.58 -0.76 15.98
CA GLU A 43 -9.82 -0.14 16.44
C GLU A 43 -10.70 0.27 15.25
N GLY A 44 -12.02 0.26 15.43
CA GLY A 44 -12.98 0.67 14.41
C GLY A 44 -13.40 -0.47 13.47
N GLN A 45 -14.06 -0.08 12.39
CA GLN A 45 -14.56 -0.97 11.33
C GLN A 45 -14.53 -0.26 9.98
N GLY A 46 -14.55 -1.02 8.91
CA GLY A 46 -14.60 -0.50 7.56
C GLY A 46 -14.67 -1.63 6.54
N GLU A 47 -14.11 -1.39 5.38
CA GLU A 47 -14.00 -2.37 4.31
C GLU A 47 -12.57 -2.41 3.77
N VAL A 48 -12.14 -3.59 3.35
CA VAL A 48 -10.94 -3.77 2.51
C VAL A 48 -11.37 -4.31 1.15
N ARG A 49 -10.90 -3.67 0.08
CA ARG A 49 -10.96 -4.20 -1.28
C ARG A 49 -9.65 -4.94 -1.54
N ILE A 50 -9.69 -6.19 -2.00
CA ILE A 50 -8.53 -7.02 -2.40
C ILE A 50 -8.87 -7.77 -3.69
N GLY A 51 -8.03 -7.66 -4.72
CA GLY A 51 -8.23 -8.39 -5.98
C GLY A 51 -9.60 -8.14 -6.63
N GLY A 52 -10.15 -6.94 -6.43
CA GLY A 52 -11.49 -6.56 -6.90
C GLY A 52 -12.66 -7.02 -6.03
N GLN A 53 -12.45 -7.83 -5.00
CA GLN A 53 -13.47 -8.22 -4.02
C GLN A 53 -13.42 -7.30 -2.81
N THR A 54 -14.57 -7.09 -2.14
CA THR A 54 -14.67 -6.25 -0.94
C THR A 54 -15.12 -7.07 0.26
N TYR A 55 -14.45 -6.87 1.38
CA TYR A 55 -14.72 -7.56 2.64
C TYR A 55 -14.89 -6.55 3.76
N ALA A 56 -15.88 -6.77 4.63
CA ALA A 56 -16.00 -6.01 5.87
C ALA A 56 -14.83 -6.37 6.80
N ILE A 57 -14.28 -5.35 7.46
CA ILE A 57 -13.20 -5.50 8.44
C ILE A 57 -13.57 -4.81 9.75
N ARG A 58 -13.06 -5.35 10.85
CA ARG A 58 -13.30 -4.87 12.21
C ARG A 58 -12.08 -5.12 13.09
N ARG A 59 -12.09 -4.50 14.27
CA ARG A 59 -11.08 -4.73 15.30
C ARG A 59 -10.75 -6.22 15.47
N GLY A 60 -9.45 -6.53 15.45
CA GLY A 60 -8.91 -7.87 15.61
C GLY A 60 -8.66 -8.61 14.30
N ASP A 61 -9.18 -8.12 13.17
CA ASP A 61 -8.94 -8.75 11.88
C ASP A 61 -7.49 -8.55 11.43
N VAL A 62 -6.96 -9.58 10.77
CA VAL A 62 -5.64 -9.63 10.14
C VAL A 62 -5.84 -9.77 8.65
N ILE A 63 -5.20 -8.89 7.88
CA ILE A 63 -5.34 -8.81 6.42
C ILE A 63 -3.96 -9.01 5.83
N ALA A 64 -3.83 -9.96 4.90
CA ALA A 64 -2.59 -10.19 4.17
C ALA A 64 -2.71 -9.64 2.75
N CYS A 65 -1.67 -8.94 2.30
CA CYS A 65 -1.54 -8.37 0.97
C CYS A 65 -0.19 -8.80 0.39
N PRO A 66 -0.11 -9.99 -0.24
CA PRO A 66 1.12 -10.48 -0.83
C PRO A 66 1.61 -9.58 -1.98
N ALA A 67 2.92 -9.61 -2.25
CA ALA A 67 3.47 -9.06 -3.47
C ALA A 67 2.85 -9.75 -4.70
N GLY A 68 2.61 -9.00 -5.77
CA GLY A 68 1.97 -9.53 -6.97
C GLY A 68 1.36 -8.46 -7.87
N GLY A 69 0.44 -8.88 -8.72
CA GLY A 69 -0.25 -8.04 -9.68
C GLY A 69 -1.57 -7.46 -9.16
N PRO A 70 -2.45 -7.00 -10.07
CA PRO A 70 -3.75 -6.42 -9.74
C PRO A 70 -4.65 -7.32 -8.88
N GLU A 71 -4.41 -8.63 -8.86
CA GLU A 71 -5.09 -9.62 -8.02
C GLU A 71 -4.76 -9.51 -6.53
N THR A 72 -3.61 -8.95 -6.17
CA THR A 72 -3.23 -8.67 -4.78
C THR A 72 -3.43 -7.20 -4.39
N ALA A 73 -3.85 -6.38 -5.35
CA ALA A 73 -4.05 -4.96 -5.11
C ALA A 73 -5.12 -4.75 -4.04
N HIS A 74 -4.89 -3.78 -3.17
CA HIS A 74 -5.70 -3.59 -1.98
C HIS A 74 -5.92 -2.11 -1.62
N GLN A 75 -7.02 -1.87 -0.90
CA GLN A 75 -7.39 -0.56 -0.36
C GLN A 75 -8.29 -0.72 0.85
N ILE A 76 -7.96 -0.04 1.94
CA ILE A 76 -8.82 0.07 3.12
C ILE A 76 -9.61 1.38 3.07
N VAL A 77 -10.92 1.28 3.29
CA VAL A 77 -11.85 2.40 3.39
C VAL A 77 -12.56 2.34 4.73
N ASN A 78 -12.58 3.44 5.45
CA ASN A 78 -13.41 3.56 6.64
C ASN A 78 -14.85 3.88 6.22
N THR A 79 -15.73 2.88 6.27
CA THR A 79 -17.17 3.01 6.01
C THR A 79 -17.99 3.22 7.30
N GLY A 80 -17.34 3.27 8.46
CA GLY A 80 -17.97 3.53 9.75
C GLY A 80 -18.16 5.03 10.05
N THR A 81 -18.63 5.31 11.27
CA THR A 81 -18.91 6.67 11.77
C THR A 81 -17.86 7.21 12.75
N ALA A 82 -16.89 6.38 13.15
CA ALA A 82 -15.77 6.73 14.02
C ALA A 82 -14.43 6.43 13.31
N GLU A 83 -13.30 6.80 13.92
CA GLU A 83 -11.99 6.50 13.35
C GLU A 83 -11.72 5.00 13.23
N LEU A 84 -11.09 4.60 12.12
CA LEU A 84 -10.53 3.28 11.89
C LEU A 84 -9.02 3.36 12.04
N LYS A 85 -8.45 2.54 12.94
CA LYS A 85 -7.01 2.52 13.23
C LYS A 85 -6.43 1.18 12.82
N VAL A 86 -5.41 1.22 11.97
CA VAL A 86 -4.71 0.02 11.48
C VAL A 86 -3.22 0.13 11.74
N LEU A 87 -2.61 -0.99 12.15
CA LEU A 87 -1.17 -1.18 12.05
C LEU A 87 -0.89 -1.77 10.66
N ALA A 88 -0.14 -1.05 9.85
CA ALA A 88 0.39 -1.55 8.59
C ALA A 88 1.83 -2.03 8.83
N VAL A 89 2.14 -3.24 8.36
CA VAL A 89 3.48 -3.82 8.39
C VAL A 89 3.81 -4.30 6.99
N SER A 90 4.96 -3.91 6.46
CA SER A 90 5.45 -4.39 5.18
C SER A 90 6.87 -4.87 5.29
N THR A 91 7.32 -5.70 4.34
CA THR A 91 8.75 -5.81 4.06
C THR A 91 9.30 -4.48 3.53
N ALA A 92 10.62 -4.36 3.48
CA ALA A 92 11.32 -3.15 3.02
C ALA A 92 12.39 -3.46 1.94
N GLY A 93 12.07 -4.34 1.01
CA GLY A 93 12.89 -4.63 -0.17
C GLY A 93 12.87 -3.48 -1.17
N THR A 94 14.00 -3.26 -1.85
CA THR A 94 14.20 -2.20 -2.83
C THR A 94 14.98 -2.73 -4.04
N PRO A 95 14.74 -2.21 -5.26
CA PRO A 95 13.71 -1.22 -5.63
C PRO A 95 12.28 -1.79 -5.53
N GLU A 96 11.29 -0.92 -5.32
CA GLU A 96 9.87 -1.28 -5.34
C GLU A 96 9.18 -0.66 -6.56
N VAL A 97 8.24 -1.41 -7.14
CA VAL A 97 7.31 -0.92 -8.15
C VAL A 97 5.88 -1.14 -7.64
N CYS A 98 5.24 -0.04 -7.24
CA CYS A 98 3.87 -0.02 -6.76
C CYS A 98 2.92 0.30 -7.93
N HIS A 99 2.00 -0.61 -8.26
CA HIS A 99 1.03 -0.40 -9.34
C HIS A 99 -0.31 0.07 -8.78
N TYR A 100 -1.01 0.93 -9.52
CA TYR A 100 -2.29 1.53 -9.13
C TYR A 100 -3.39 1.22 -10.15
N PRO A 101 -4.04 0.04 -10.10
CA PRO A 101 -4.90 -0.46 -11.17
C PRO A 101 -6.04 0.49 -11.56
N ASP A 102 -6.73 1.10 -10.59
CA ASP A 102 -7.86 2.01 -10.85
C ASP A 102 -7.46 3.23 -11.69
N THR A 103 -6.19 3.62 -11.62
CA THR A 103 -5.71 4.79 -12.35
C THR A 103 -4.82 4.44 -13.51
N GLY A 104 -4.25 3.23 -13.63
CA GLY A 104 -3.23 2.89 -14.62
C GLY A 104 -1.84 3.49 -14.34
N LYS A 105 -1.62 4.01 -13.13
CA LYS A 105 -0.31 4.55 -12.72
C LYS A 105 0.58 3.45 -12.16
N PHE A 106 1.88 3.71 -12.16
CA PHE A 106 2.84 3.00 -11.32
C PHE A 106 3.79 4.01 -10.65
N GLY A 107 4.35 3.61 -9.52
CA GLY A 107 5.41 4.33 -8.82
C GLY A 107 6.64 3.43 -8.67
N VAL A 108 7.81 3.93 -9.03
CA VAL A 108 9.10 3.30 -8.77
C VAL A 108 9.75 4.01 -7.59
N LEU A 109 10.22 3.25 -6.61
CA LEU A 109 10.98 3.75 -5.48
C LEU A 109 12.27 2.94 -5.33
N ASP A 110 13.39 3.59 -5.55
CA ASP A 110 14.73 3.06 -5.37
C ASP A 110 15.57 4.04 -4.54
N PRO A 111 15.47 3.96 -3.20
CA PRO A 111 16.15 4.89 -2.33
C PRO A 111 17.66 4.66 -2.31
N GLU A 112 18.16 3.48 -2.69
CA GLU A 112 19.60 3.21 -2.76
C GLU A 112 20.28 4.05 -3.82
N HIS A 113 19.58 4.31 -4.92
CA HIS A 113 20.04 5.16 -6.02
C HIS A 113 19.42 6.56 -6.01
N GLY A 114 18.65 6.91 -4.97
CA GLY A 114 18.00 8.23 -4.87
C GLY A 114 16.94 8.47 -5.95
N PHE A 115 16.34 7.42 -6.48
CA PHE A 115 15.42 7.47 -7.61
C PHE A 115 13.97 7.21 -7.15
N ALA A 116 13.09 8.14 -7.48
CA ALA A 116 11.65 7.98 -7.28
C ALA A 116 10.91 8.58 -8.46
N TYR A 117 10.01 7.81 -9.06
CA TYR A 117 9.30 8.21 -10.27
C TYR A 117 7.87 7.73 -10.28
N MET A 118 6.95 8.57 -10.76
CA MET A 118 5.55 8.23 -10.96
C MET A 118 5.22 8.33 -12.44
N GLY A 119 4.70 7.26 -13.02
CA GLY A 119 4.45 7.15 -14.45
C GLY A 119 3.16 6.43 -14.81
N ARG A 120 2.95 6.29 -16.11
CA ARG A 120 1.90 5.47 -16.73
C ARG A 120 2.48 4.76 -17.94
N ALA A 121 1.94 3.60 -18.29
CA ALA A 121 2.46 2.80 -19.40
C ALA A 121 2.35 3.54 -20.75
N GLU A 122 1.35 4.40 -20.92
CA GLU A 122 1.14 5.14 -22.16
C GLU A 122 2.23 6.20 -22.43
N GLY A 123 3.04 6.55 -21.42
CA GLY A 123 4.18 7.45 -21.55
C GLY A 123 5.52 6.75 -21.80
N SER A 124 5.51 5.48 -22.18
CA SER A 124 6.76 4.74 -22.45
C SER A 124 7.50 5.35 -23.64
N LEU A 125 8.81 5.47 -23.50
CA LEU A 125 9.71 5.84 -24.59
C LEU A 125 10.08 4.60 -25.40
N ASP A 126 10.53 4.79 -26.64
CA ASP A 126 11.19 3.72 -27.39
C ASP A 126 12.51 3.35 -26.72
N TYR A 127 12.93 2.08 -26.83
CA TYR A 127 14.15 1.60 -26.19
C TYR A 127 15.41 2.33 -26.66
N TRP A 128 15.44 2.81 -27.90
CA TRP A 128 16.57 3.54 -28.49
C TRP A 128 16.36 5.06 -28.56
N GLU A 129 15.29 5.59 -27.95
CA GLU A 129 15.01 7.01 -28.01
C GLU A 129 16.12 7.84 -27.34
N GLY A 130 16.86 8.61 -28.14
CA GLY A 130 17.92 9.50 -27.64
C GLY A 130 19.32 8.87 -27.51
N GLU A 131 19.48 7.61 -27.94
CA GLU A 131 20.77 6.91 -28.07
C GLU A 131 21.41 7.07 -29.46
#